data_AF-A0A5E4JR51-F1
#
_entry.id   AF-A0A5E4JR51-F1
#
_cell.length_a   1.000
_cell.length_b   1.000
_cell.length_c   1.000
_cell.angle_alpha   90.00
_cell.angle_beta   90.00
_cell.angle_gamma   90.00
#
_symmetry.space_group_name_H-M   'P 1'
#
loop_
_entity.id
_entity.type
_entity.pdbx_description
1 polymer ?
#
loop_
_entity_poly.entity_id
_entity_poly.type
_entity_poly.pdbx_seq_one_letter_code
_entity_poly.pdbx_strand_id
1 'polypeptide(L)'
;MNAITLSKGDYHDEGAYAEVFKVGKIAIKCPFRTEADVAEEFEIQQGLFQEGIKVPEPYEIVEARLPKRTVQAIAMELIPGANARDLISRKLPFQELISREVISSLDELALINPSLIKSLYRTEISKAFSKGFISPASETGLYNAVYSLKNELYLVDFTDWIRV
;
A
#
# COMPACT_ATOMS: atom_id res chain seq x y z
N MET A 1 -11.21 9.58 -21.07
CA MET A 1 -11.09 8.69 -19.91
C MET A 1 -10.91 7.28 -20.45
N ASN A 2 -9.79 6.62 -20.14
CA ASN A 2 -9.50 5.28 -20.62
C ASN A 2 -10.33 4.27 -19.80
N ALA A 3 -11.01 3.34 -20.47
CA ALA A 3 -11.80 2.30 -19.81
C ALA A 3 -11.08 0.95 -19.88
N ILE A 4 -10.99 0.26 -18.74
CA ILE A 4 -10.34 -1.03 -18.59
C ILE A 4 -11.39 -2.05 -18.14
N THR A 5 -11.42 -3.22 -18.77
CA THR A 5 -12.27 -4.33 -18.34
C THR A 5 -11.45 -5.26 -17.46
N LEU A 6 -11.92 -5.50 -16.23
CA LEU A 6 -11.23 -6.33 -15.23
C LEU A 6 -12.07 -7.57 -14.94
N SER A 7 -11.40 -8.71 -14.81
CA SER A 7 -12.05 -10.00 -14.57
C SER A 7 -11.47 -10.69 -13.34
N LYS A 8 -12.22 -11.63 -12.75
CA LYS A 8 -11.72 -12.48 -11.65
C LYS A 8 -10.55 -13.41 -12.04
N GLY A 9 -10.20 -13.49 -13.33
CA GLY A 9 -9.02 -14.21 -13.80
C GLY A 9 -7.72 -13.40 -13.66
N ASP A 10 -7.82 -12.09 -13.41
CA ASP A 10 -6.69 -11.22 -13.11
C ASP A 10 -6.32 -11.37 -11.63
N TYR A 11 -5.03 -11.29 -11.27
CA TYR A 11 -4.63 -11.40 -9.85
C TYR A 11 -5.31 -10.28 -9.05
N HIS A 12 -6.05 -10.70 -8.03
CA HIS A 12 -7.01 -9.93 -7.27
C HIS A 12 -6.66 -10.05 -5.79
N ASP A 13 -6.50 -8.92 -5.14
CA ASP A 13 -6.55 -8.85 -3.69
C ASP A 13 -7.74 -7.97 -3.28
N GLU A 14 -8.50 -8.43 -2.29
CA GLU A 14 -9.73 -7.80 -1.84
C GLU A 14 -9.55 -7.28 -0.42
N GLY A 15 -9.46 -5.96 -0.33
CA GLY A 15 -9.56 -5.22 0.91
C GLY A 15 -10.99 -4.98 1.35
N ALA A 16 -11.17 -4.51 2.58
CA ALA A 16 -12.51 -4.14 3.03
C ALA A 16 -13.07 -2.89 2.35
N TYR A 17 -12.24 -2.09 1.67
CA TYR A 17 -12.73 -0.90 0.97
C TYR A 17 -12.17 -0.67 -0.44
N ALA A 18 -11.38 -1.59 -0.97
CA ALA A 18 -10.98 -1.58 -2.36
C ALA A 18 -10.67 -2.99 -2.86
N GLU A 19 -10.89 -3.21 -4.15
CA GLU A 19 -10.32 -4.34 -4.87
C GLU A 19 -9.07 -3.84 -5.61
N VAL A 20 -7.97 -4.57 -5.56
CA VAL A 20 -6.76 -4.25 -6.33
C VAL A 20 -6.53 -5.34 -7.35
N PHE A 21 -6.42 -4.93 -8.61
CA PHE A 21 -6.16 -5.82 -9.75
C PHE A 21 -4.77 -5.58 -10.30
N LYS A 22 -4.05 -6.65 -10.60
CA LYS A 22 -2.78 -6.55 -11.33
C LYS A 22 -3.04 -6.67 -12.83
N VAL A 23 -2.67 -5.63 -13.57
CA VAL A 23 -2.72 -5.60 -15.04
C VAL A 23 -1.30 -5.42 -15.57
N GLY A 24 -0.63 -6.53 -15.90
CA GLY A 24 0.77 -6.51 -16.30
C GLY A 24 1.71 -6.03 -15.18
N LYS A 25 2.28 -4.83 -15.33
CA LYS A 25 3.16 -4.16 -14.34
C LYS A 25 2.45 -3.03 -13.57
N ILE A 26 1.14 -2.91 -13.73
CA ILE A 26 0.34 -1.83 -13.15
C ILE A 26 -0.62 -2.45 -12.12
N ALA A 27 -0.85 -1.73 -11.03
CA ALA A 27 -1.93 -2.00 -10.10
C ALA A 27 -3.11 -1.08 -10.42
N ILE A 28 -4.32 -1.65 -10.49
CA ILE A 28 -5.58 -0.91 -10.62
C ILE A 28 -6.32 -1.05 -9.30
N LYS A 29 -6.37 0.03 -8.51
CA LYS A 29 -7.15 0.07 -7.26
C LYS A 29 -8.55 0.57 -7.56
N CYS A 30 -9.54 -0.25 -7.22
CA CYS A 30 -10.97 -0.01 -7.40
C CYS A 30 -11.63 0.19 -6.03
N PRO A 31 -11.74 1.44 -5.53
CA PRO A 31 -12.35 1.71 -4.23
C PRO A 31 -13.85 1.37 -4.20
N PHE A 32 -14.38 1.03 -3.03
CA PHE A 32 -15.82 0.85 -2.80
C PHE A 32 -16.54 2.17 -2.47
N ARG A 33 -15.88 3.30 -2.74
CA ARG A 33 -16.29 4.65 -2.35
C ARG A 33 -16.77 5.48 -3.56
N THR A 34 -17.04 6.76 -3.35
CA THR A 34 -17.54 7.66 -4.39
C THR A 34 -16.43 8.13 -5.34
N GLU A 35 -16.81 8.64 -6.51
CA GLU A 35 -15.85 9.22 -7.49
C GLU A 35 -15.05 10.39 -6.90
N ALA A 36 -15.67 11.19 -6.01
CA ALA A 36 -14.98 12.29 -5.33
C ALA A 36 -13.86 11.77 -4.42
N ASP A 37 -14.08 10.64 -3.73
CA ASP A 37 -13.05 10.00 -2.90
C ASP A 37 -11.88 9.48 -3.75
N VAL A 38 -12.15 8.99 -4.97
CA VAL A 38 -11.10 8.52 -5.90
C VAL A 38 -10.23 9.69 -6.38
N ALA A 39 -10.85 10.81 -6.73
CA ALA A 39 -10.13 12.02 -7.14
C ALA A 39 -9.26 12.57 -6.01
N GLU A 40 -9.81 12.66 -4.79
CA GLU A 40 -9.06 13.09 -3.62
C GLU A 40 -7.88 12.17 -3.32
N GLU A 41 -8.08 10.84 -3.38
CA GLU A 41 -7.00 9.86 -3.17
C GLU A 41 -5.88 10.01 -4.21
N PHE A 42 -6.25 10.17 -5.48
CA PHE A 42 -5.29 10.41 -6.56
C PHE A 42 -4.47 11.68 -6.32
N GLU A 43 -5.12 12.79 -5.94
CA GLU A 43 -4.45 14.06 -5.66
C GLU A 43 -3.47 13.97 -4.49
N ILE A 44 -3.88 13.29 -3.41
CA ILE A 44 -3.04 13.06 -2.23
C ILE A 44 -1.81 12.23 -2.61
N GLN A 45 -2.01 11.09 -3.30
CA GLN A 45 -0.92 10.21 -3.74
C GLN A 45 0.03 10.93 -4.69
N GLN A 46 -0.51 11.69 -5.64
CA GLN A 46 0.26 12.45 -6.62
C GLN A 46 1.12 13.52 -5.94
N GLY A 47 0.57 14.22 -4.95
CA GLY A 47 1.30 15.22 -4.17
C GLY A 47 2.45 14.60 -3.38
N LEU A 48 2.23 13.44 -2.74
CA LEU A 48 3.28 12.74 -2.01
C LEU A 48 4.40 12.23 -2.93
N PHE A 49 4.05 11.67 -4.08
CA PHE A 49 5.02 11.23 -5.07
C PHE A 49 5.89 12.40 -5.57
N GLN A 50 5.27 13.54 -5.90
CA GLN A 50 5.98 14.75 -6.31
C GLN A 50 6.88 15.34 -5.22
N GLU A 51 6.52 15.14 -3.95
CA GLU A 51 7.36 15.52 -2.80
C GLU A 51 8.53 14.54 -2.54
N GLY A 52 8.69 13.50 -3.37
CA GLY A 52 9.74 12.50 -3.25
C GLY A 52 9.48 11.44 -2.17
N ILE A 53 8.23 11.36 -1.67
CA ILE A 53 7.83 10.30 -0.75
C ILE A 53 7.68 9.00 -1.55
N LYS A 54 8.18 7.90 -0.99
CA LYS A 54 8.13 6.56 -1.59
C LYS A 54 6.71 5.98 -1.53
N VAL A 55 5.79 6.53 -2.30
CA VAL A 55 4.47 5.96 -2.58
C VAL A 55 4.48 5.34 -3.98
N PRO A 56 3.57 4.40 -4.32
CA PRO A 56 3.42 3.96 -5.70
C PRO A 56 3.17 5.17 -6.60
N GLU A 57 3.83 5.24 -7.74
CA GLU A 57 3.58 6.31 -8.71
C GLU A 57 2.12 6.25 -9.20
N PRO A 58 1.31 7.30 -9.00
CA PRO A 58 -0.01 7.36 -9.60
C PRO A 58 0.11 7.76 -11.07
N TYR A 59 -0.50 6.99 -11.97
CA TYR A 59 -0.46 7.26 -13.40
C TYR A 59 -1.66 8.08 -13.87
N GLU A 60 -2.87 7.55 -13.66
CA GLU A 60 -4.12 8.21 -14.05
C GLU A 60 -5.33 7.61 -13.31
N ILE A 61 -6.46 8.34 -13.35
CA ILE A 61 -7.78 7.80 -12.99
C ILE A 61 -8.40 7.16 -14.23
N VAL A 62 -8.83 5.91 -14.10
CA VAL A 62 -9.44 5.10 -15.16
C VAL A 62 -10.86 4.71 -14.81
N GLU A 63 -11.66 4.39 -15.84
CA GLU A 63 -12.94 3.70 -15.65
C GLU A 63 -12.69 2.19 -15.60
N ALA A 64 -12.95 1.55 -14.47
CA ALA A 64 -12.83 0.11 -14.30
C ALA A 64 -14.20 -0.57 -14.43
N ARG A 65 -14.34 -1.47 -15.42
CA ARG A 65 -15.53 -2.29 -15.65
C ARG A 65 -15.35 -3.65 -14.99
N LEU A 66 -16.05 -3.84 -13.88
CA LEU A 66 -16.10 -5.08 -13.11
C LEU A 66 -17.37 -5.88 -13.51
N PRO A 67 -17.44 -7.20 -13.23
CA PRO A 67 -18.56 -8.04 -13.67
C PRO A 67 -19.96 -7.57 -13.25
N LYS A 68 -20.08 -6.73 -12.21
CA LYS A 68 -21.35 -6.27 -11.65
C LYS A 68 -21.48 -4.75 -11.56
N ARG A 69 -20.44 -3.98 -11.90
CA ARG A 69 -20.41 -2.53 -11.71
C ARG A 69 -19.31 -1.88 -12.54
N THR A 70 -19.47 -0.59 -12.79
CA THR A 70 -18.41 0.28 -13.29
C THR A 70 -18.04 1.26 -12.19
N VAL A 71 -16.75 1.47 -11.95
CA VAL A 71 -16.24 2.38 -10.92
C VAL A 71 -15.10 3.21 -11.48
N GLN A 72 -14.84 4.38 -10.90
CA GLN A 72 -13.54 5.04 -11.08
C GLN A 72 -12.48 4.30 -10.26
N ALA A 73 -11.28 4.21 -10.81
CA ALA A 73 -10.16 3.48 -10.25
C ALA A 73 -8.86 4.23 -10.48
N ILE A 74 -7.85 3.96 -9.67
CA ILE A 74 -6.53 4.56 -9.81
C ILE A 74 -5.60 3.53 -10.45
N ALA A 75 -5.04 3.87 -11.60
CA ALA A 75 -3.92 3.14 -12.19
C ALA A 75 -2.61 3.65 -11.59
N MET A 76 -1.82 2.76 -11.00
CA MET A 76 -0.59 3.10 -10.30
C MET A 76 0.50 2.05 -10.46
N GLU A 77 1.71 2.39 -10.04
CA GLU A 77 2.84 1.46 -9.97
C GLU A 77 2.47 0.21 -9.16
N LEU A 78 2.80 -0.97 -9.69
CA LEU A 78 2.70 -2.21 -8.92
C LEU A 78 3.94 -2.35 -8.03
N ILE A 79 3.75 -2.34 -6.71
CA ILE A 79 4.80 -2.63 -5.73
C ILE A 79 4.73 -4.11 -5.32
N PRO A 80 5.66 -4.97 -5.80
CA PRO A 80 5.66 -6.39 -5.45
C PRO A 80 6.31 -6.60 -4.07
N GLY A 81 5.52 -6.53 -3.01
CA GLY A 81 6.01 -6.68 -1.64
C GLY A 81 5.04 -7.39 -0.70
N ALA A 82 5.40 -7.41 0.58
CA ALA A 82 4.51 -7.78 1.67
C ALA A 82 4.37 -6.58 2.61
N ASN A 83 3.18 -6.39 3.17
CA ASN A 83 2.98 -5.39 4.21
C ASN A 83 3.70 -5.81 5.51
N ALA A 84 3.97 -4.85 6.39
CA ALA A 84 4.68 -5.10 7.63
C ALA A 84 3.95 -6.09 8.56
N ARG A 85 2.61 -6.10 8.58
CA ARG A 85 1.84 -7.06 9.40
C ARG A 85 2.05 -8.50 8.96
N ASP A 86 2.12 -8.78 7.66
CA ASP A 86 2.35 -10.13 7.13
C ASP A 86 3.75 -10.62 7.47
N LEU A 87 4.73 -9.72 7.52
CA LEU A 87 6.08 -10.04 7.97
C LEU A 87 6.11 -10.36 9.47
N ILE A 88 5.39 -9.60 10.30
CA ILE A 88 5.29 -9.81 11.76
C ILE A 88 4.49 -11.08 12.11
N SER A 89 3.37 -11.32 11.42
CA SER A 89 2.40 -12.36 11.77
C SER A 89 2.82 -13.79 11.38
N ARG A 90 3.92 -13.95 10.64
CA ARG A 90 4.43 -15.26 10.19
C ARG A 90 4.95 -16.20 11.30
N LYS A 91 4.83 -15.85 12.59
CA LYS A 91 5.11 -16.72 13.76
C LYS A 91 6.44 -17.49 13.70
N LEU A 92 7.48 -16.94 13.07
CA LEU A 92 8.80 -17.55 13.13
C LEU A 92 9.35 -17.38 14.56
N PRO A 93 9.90 -18.44 15.20
CA PRO A 93 10.56 -18.30 16.49
C PRO A 93 11.67 -17.24 16.37
N PHE A 94 11.65 -16.23 17.24
CA PHE A 94 12.54 -15.06 17.19
C PHE A 94 14.04 -15.39 17.06
N GLN A 95 14.48 -16.53 17.61
CA GLN A 95 15.86 -17.01 17.52
C GLN A 95 16.23 -17.63 16.15
N GLU A 96 15.26 -18.09 15.35
CA GLU A 96 15.50 -18.59 13.98
C GLU A 96 15.61 -17.46 12.94
N LEU A 97 14.98 -16.30 13.19
CA LEU A 97 15.09 -15.09 12.36
C LEU A 97 16.47 -14.44 12.44
N ILE A 98 17.16 -14.58 13.58
CA ILE A 98 18.50 -13.99 13.84
C ILE A 98 19.63 -14.97 13.48
N SER A 99 19.39 -16.29 13.57
CA SER A 99 20.44 -17.33 13.37
C SER A 99 20.63 -17.77 11.92
N ARG A 100 19.65 -17.50 11.05
CA ARG A 100 19.89 -17.43 9.61
C ARG A 100 20.31 -16.00 9.35
N GLU A 101 21.39 -15.77 8.59
CA GLU A 101 21.87 -14.46 8.12
C GLU A 101 20.80 -13.69 7.28
N VAL A 102 19.61 -13.44 7.84
CA VAL A 102 18.39 -12.99 7.16
C VAL A 102 18.19 -11.50 7.44
N ILE A 103 18.32 -11.08 8.71
CA ILE A 103 18.32 -9.66 9.07
C ILE A 103 19.66 -9.04 8.68
N SER A 104 19.77 -8.68 7.42
CA SER A 104 20.94 -8.07 6.79
C SER A 104 20.81 -6.55 6.63
N SER A 105 19.65 -5.96 6.96
CA SER A 105 19.38 -4.53 6.79
C SER A 105 18.57 -3.91 7.94
N LEU A 106 18.72 -2.58 8.10
CA LEU A 106 17.97 -1.76 9.06
C LEU A 106 16.46 -1.84 8.85
N ASP A 107 16.01 -2.18 7.64
CA ASP A 107 14.59 -2.27 7.28
C ASP A 107 13.91 -3.47 7.92
N GLU A 108 14.56 -4.63 8.03
CA GLU A 108 14.01 -5.80 8.71
C GLU A 108 13.88 -5.60 10.23
N LEU A 109 14.77 -4.79 10.81
CA LEU A 109 14.76 -4.42 12.22
C LEU A 109 13.66 -3.39 12.53
N ALA A 110 13.42 -2.47 11.59
CA ALA A 110 12.31 -1.52 11.65
C ALA A 110 10.96 -2.24 11.60
N LEU A 111 10.80 -3.22 10.70
CA LEU A 111 9.55 -3.97 10.53
C LEU A 111 9.02 -4.67 11.79
N ILE A 112 9.89 -4.99 12.75
CA ILE A 112 9.53 -5.68 14.01
C ILE A 112 9.20 -4.66 15.12
N ASN A 113 9.53 -3.38 14.96
CA ASN A 113 9.37 -2.35 15.98
C ASN A 113 8.79 -1.03 15.41
N PRO A 114 7.50 -0.71 15.65
CA PRO A 114 6.83 0.51 15.17
C PRO A 114 7.50 1.81 15.60
N SER A 115 8.08 1.82 16.81
CA SER A 115 8.79 2.98 17.32
C SER A 115 10.06 3.25 16.51
N LEU A 116 10.69 2.20 15.99
CA LEU A 116 11.87 2.29 15.13
C LEU A 116 11.49 2.71 13.70
N ILE A 117 10.40 2.19 13.12
CA ILE A 117 9.86 2.65 11.81
C ILE A 117 9.54 4.14 11.88
N LYS A 118 8.77 4.56 12.88
CA LYS A 118 8.40 5.97 13.13
C LYS A 118 9.64 6.84 13.31
N SER A 119 10.75 6.30 13.81
CA SER A 119 12.00 7.05 13.97
C SER A 119 12.79 7.16 12.66
N LEU A 120 12.92 6.06 11.90
CA LEU A 120 13.71 5.99 10.68
C LEU A 120 13.08 6.78 9.53
N TYR A 121 11.75 6.76 9.46
CA TYR A 121 10.96 7.38 8.38
C TYR A 121 10.02 8.44 8.92
N ARG A 122 10.45 9.14 9.99
CA ARG A 122 9.62 10.08 10.74
C ARG A 122 9.04 11.16 9.83
N THR A 123 9.84 11.67 8.90
CA THR A 123 9.46 12.77 8.01
C THR A 123 8.41 12.30 7.00
N GLU A 124 8.65 11.17 6.35
CA GLU A 124 7.81 10.58 5.31
C GLU A 124 6.46 10.14 5.89
N ILE A 125 6.48 9.45 7.02
CA ILE A 125 5.28 8.98 7.72
C ILE A 125 4.48 10.16 8.26
N SER A 126 5.14 11.18 8.83
CA SER A 126 4.43 12.37 9.31
C SER A 126 3.77 13.14 8.17
N LYS A 127 4.44 13.24 7.01
CA LYS A 127 3.87 13.85 5.81
C LYS A 127 2.67 13.05 5.29
N ALA A 128 2.80 11.73 5.17
CA ALA A 128 1.70 10.85 4.79
C ALA A 128 0.50 10.95 5.75
N PHE A 129 0.72 11.03 7.06
CA PHE A 129 -0.36 11.31 8.02
C PHE A 129 -1.00 12.69 7.81
N SER A 130 -0.17 13.74 7.66
CA SER A 130 -0.66 15.12 7.50
C SER A 130 -1.50 15.34 6.25
N LYS A 131 -1.22 14.58 5.19
CA LYS A 131 -1.93 14.64 3.91
C LYS A 131 -3.15 13.72 3.86
N GLY A 132 -3.41 12.96 4.94
CA GLY A 132 -4.46 11.94 4.92
C GLY A 132 -4.15 10.81 3.94
N PHE A 133 -2.87 10.45 3.76
CA PHE A 133 -2.42 9.25 3.03
C PHE A 133 -2.09 8.05 3.93
N ILE A 134 -1.90 8.24 5.25
CA ILE A 134 -2.09 7.14 6.21
C ILE A 134 -3.09 7.59 7.28
N SER A 135 -3.97 6.70 7.76
CA SER A 135 -4.89 7.04 8.85
C SER A 135 -4.13 7.08 10.19
N PRO A 136 -4.09 8.24 10.89
CA PRO A 136 -3.38 8.35 12.18
C PRO A 136 -4.07 7.60 13.32
N ALA A 137 -5.30 7.12 13.10
CA ALA A 137 -6.15 6.57 14.15
C ALA A 137 -5.90 5.09 14.48
N SER A 138 -5.04 4.37 13.74
CA SER A 138 -4.74 2.98 14.07
C SER A 138 -3.29 2.60 13.76
N GLU A 139 -2.62 1.96 14.72
CA GLU A 139 -1.32 1.32 14.48
C GLU A 139 -1.42 0.27 13.35
N THR A 140 -2.57 -0.40 13.22
CA THR A 140 -2.89 -1.31 12.13
C THR A 140 -2.83 -0.63 10.75
N GLY A 141 -3.26 0.63 10.63
CA GLY A 141 -3.13 1.42 9.39
C GLY A 141 -1.67 1.64 9.00
N LEU A 142 -0.80 1.91 9.96
CA LEU A 142 0.64 2.03 9.69
C LEU A 142 1.27 0.68 9.25
N TYR A 143 0.89 -0.44 9.88
CA TYR A 143 1.41 -1.75 9.49
C TYR A 143 0.91 -2.23 8.11
N ASN A 144 -0.30 -1.83 7.72
CA ASN A 144 -0.84 -1.99 6.37
C ASN A 144 -0.02 -1.20 5.35
N ALA A 145 0.25 0.05 5.70
CA ALA A 145 0.81 1.05 4.81
C ALA A 145 2.26 0.78 4.42
N VAL A 146 3.03 0.12 5.28
CA VAL A 146 4.47 -0.04 5.07
C VAL A 146 4.77 -1.35 4.34
N TYR A 147 5.23 -1.24 3.09
CA TYR A 147 5.70 -2.36 2.29
C TYR A 147 7.23 -2.32 2.20
N SER A 148 7.85 -3.48 2.38
CA SER A 148 9.30 -3.62 2.19
C SER A 148 9.60 -4.24 0.82
N LEU A 149 10.46 -3.60 0.06
CA LEU A 149 10.99 -4.10 -1.21
C LEU A 149 12.52 -3.94 -1.23
N LYS A 150 13.26 -5.05 -1.25
CA LYS A 150 14.72 -5.08 -1.53
C LYS A 150 15.53 -3.97 -0.81
N ASN A 151 15.24 -3.73 0.48
CA ASN A 151 15.83 -2.69 1.35
C ASN A 151 15.30 -1.25 1.18
N GLU A 152 14.08 -1.09 0.66
CA GLU A 152 13.39 0.19 0.63
C GLU A 152 11.99 0.05 1.24
N LEU A 153 11.58 1.05 2.02
CA LEU A 153 10.21 1.16 2.49
C LEU A 153 9.37 2.00 1.54
N TYR A 154 8.26 1.42 1.13
CA TYR A 154 7.20 2.09 0.38
C TYR A 154 5.99 2.29 1.30
N LEU A 155 5.35 3.45 1.17
CA LEU A 155 4.06 3.75 1.76
C LEU A 155 2.97 3.45 0.73
N VAL A 156 2.24 2.37 0.94
CA VAL A 156 1.15 1.91 0.09
C VAL A 156 -0.10 1.86 0.96
N ASP A 157 -0.88 2.94 1.01
CA ASP A 157 -2.09 2.97 1.85
C ASP A 157 -3.30 3.62 1.15
N PHE A 158 -4.48 3.10 1.52
CA PHE A 158 -5.61 3.81 2.14
C PHE A 158 -6.91 3.05 2.05
N THR A 159 -6.89 1.71 2.00
CA THR A 159 -7.93 0.87 2.65
C THR A 159 -7.68 -0.63 2.49
N ASP A 160 -7.33 -1.24 3.62
CA ASP A 160 -7.30 -2.67 3.91
C ASP A 160 -6.60 -3.57 2.90
N TRP A 161 -5.33 -3.84 3.14
CA TRP A 161 -4.77 -5.17 2.87
C TRP A 161 -4.58 -5.91 4.20
N ILE A 162 -5.47 -5.76 5.18
CA ILE A 162 -5.33 -6.47 6.46
C ILE A 162 -6.69 -6.85 7.04
N ARG A 163 -6.91 -8.16 7.21
CA ARG A 163 -7.97 -8.75 8.05
C ARG A 163 -7.52 -8.80 9.50
N VAL A 164 -8.21 -8.14 10.43
CA VAL A 164 -9.08 -8.69 11.50
C VAL A 164 -9.77 -7.50 12.17
#